data_AF-A0A364XXV2-F1
#
_entry.id   AF-A0A364XXV2-F1
#
_cell.length_a   1.000
_cell.length_b   1.000
_cell.length_c   1.000
_cell.angle_alpha   90.00
_cell.angle_beta   90.00
_cell.angle_gamma   90.00
#
_symmetry.space_group_name_H-M   'P 1'
#
loop_
_entity.id
_entity.type
_entity.pdbx_description
1 polymer ?
#
loop_
_entity_poly.entity_id
_entity_poly.type
_entity_poly.pdbx_seq_one_letter_code
_entity_poly.pdbx_strand_id
1 'polypeptide(L)'
;MDSSTSANKILNTGLEFAMEFGPNWLKPIQDRLHASFPSLTTQTLDEYNETCRDVMFKGHEFIYKQLEATANGGHKINLPHWKRCLETFYQQLIRG
;
A
#
# COMPACT_ATOMS: atom_id res chain seq x y z
N MET A 1 -18.54 -19.18 -5.53
CA MET A 1 -17.80 -18.21 -4.69
C MET A 1 -17.00 -17.35 -5.64
N ASP A 2 -17.21 -16.04 -5.61
CA ASP A 2 -16.55 -15.11 -6.51
C ASP A 2 -15.04 -15.07 -6.22
N SER A 3 -14.25 -15.47 -7.22
CA SER A 3 -12.79 -15.50 -7.17
C SER A 3 -12.18 -14.10 -6.95
N SER A 4 -12.90 -13.02 -7.30
CA SER A 4 -12.42 -11.63 -7.15
C SER A 4 -12.37 -11.18 -5.67
N THR A 5 -13.29 -11.68 -4.85
CA THR A 5 -13.39 -11.30 -3.43
C THR A 5 -12.23 -11.86 -2.60
N SER A 6 -11.67 -13.02 -3.00
CA SER A 6 -10.60 -13.68 -2.25
C SER A 6 -9.22 -13.05 -2.50
N ALA A 7 -8.89 -12.73 -3.76
CA ALA A 7 -7.62 -12.10 -4.11
C ALA A 7 -7.49 -10.70 -3.50
N ASN A 8 -8.56 -9.89 -3.57
CA ASN A 8 -8.58 -8.56 -2.96
C ASN A 8 -8.42 -8.62 -1.43
N LYS A 9 -9.00 -9.62 -0.78
CA LYS A 9 -8.84 -9.82 0.67
C LYS A 9 -7.39 -10.14 1.02
N ILE A 10 -6.72 -11.00 0.26
CA ILE A 10 -5.31 -11.34 0.48
C ILE A 10 -4.43 -10.10 0.30
N LEU A 11 -4.65 -9.34 -0.78
CA LEU A 11 -3.89 -8.13 -1.08
C LEU A 11 -4.07 -7.07 0.02
N ASN A 12 -5.30 -6.80 0.44
CA ASN A 12 -5.57 -5.82 1.50
C ASN A 12 -4.94 -6.24 2.83
N THR A 13 -5.02 -7.53 3.19
CA THR A 13 -4.38 -8.05 4.40
C THR A 13 -2.85 -7.91 4.31
N GLY A 14 -2.27 -8.21 3.15
CA GLY A 14 -0.84 -8.04 2.90
C GLY A 14 -0.40 -6.58 3.01
N LEU A 15 -1.20 -5.65 2.51
CA LEU A 15 -0.92 -4.22 2.59
C LEU A 15 -1.00 -3.71 4.03
N GLU A 16 -1.99 -4.15 4.82
CA GLU A 16 -2.08 -3.87 6.25
C GLU A 16 -0.81 -4.31 6.99
N PHE A 17 -0.29 -5.51 6.70
CA PHE A 17 0.97 -6.00 7.28
C PHE A 17 2.19 -5.19 6.84
N ALA A 18 2.22 -4.72 5.59
CA ALA A 18 3.31 -3.90 5.06
C ALA A 18 3.32 -2.47 5.66
N MET A 19 2.14 -1.96 6.03
CA MET A 19 1.96 -0.65 6.66
C MET A 19 2.15 -0.67 8.19
N GLU A 20 2.29 -1.85 8.79
CA GLU A 20 2.36 -2.00 10.24
C GLU A 20 3.61 -1.32 10.83
N PHE A 21 3.41 -0.39 11.76
CA PHE A 21 4.46 0.29 12.50
C PHE A 21 5.04 -0.57 13.64
N GLY A 22 6.22 -0.17 14.13
CA GLY A 22 6.84 -0.80 15.30
C GLY A 22 7.65 -2.06 14.94
N PRO A 23 7.54 -3.16 15.72
CA PRO A 23 8.40 -4.34 15.56
C PRO A 23 8.32 -5.03 14.19
N ASN A 24 7.26 -4.77 13.42
CA ASN A 24 7.02 -5.35 12.10
C ASN A 24 7.26 -4.36 10.96
N TRP A 25 7.74 -3.16 11.27
CA TRP A 25 8.03 -2.14 10.28
C TRP A 25 9.09 -2.62 9.26
N LEU A 26 8.74 -2.51 7.97
CA LEU A 26 9.56 -2.93 6.82
C LEU A 26 9.93 -4.43 6.79
N LYS A 27 9.34 -5.26 7.66
CA LYS A 27 9.54 -6.70 7.60
C LYS A 27 8.78 -7.30 6.42
N PRO A 28 9.33 -8.36 5.79
CA PRO A 28 8.60 -9.13 4.78
C PRO A 28 7.22 -9.59 5.33
N ILE A 29 6.21 -9.63 4.47
CA ILE A 29 4.84 -9.99 4.89
C ILE A 29 4.57 -11.50 4.80
N GLN A 30 5.43 -12.26 4.12
CA GLN A 30 5.18 -13.65 3.73
C GLN A 30 4.77 -14.54 4.92
N ASP A 31 5.51 -14.52 6.04
CA ASP A 31 5.20 -15.36 7.20
C ASP A 31 3.83 -15.04 7.81
N ARG A 32 3.52 -13.75 7.95
CA ARG A 32 2.24 -13.27 8.49
C ARG A 32 1.08 -13.55 7.54
N LEU A 33 1.32 -13.40 6.24
CA LEU A 33 0.35 -13.66 5.20
C LEU A 33 0.07 -15.16 5.05
N HIS A 34 1.09 -16.01 5.13
CA HIS A 34 0.96 -17.46 5.11
C HIS A 34 0.21 -17.98 6.34
N ALA A 35 0.47 -17.40 7.53
CA ALA A 35 -0.32 -17.72 8.73
C ALA A 35 -1.83 -17.43 8.56
N SER A 36 -2.17 -16.40 7.76
CA SER A 36 -3.56 -16.01 7.49
C SER A 36 -4.18 -16.76 6.31
N PHE A 37 -3.35 -17.20 5.35
CA PHE A 37 -3.75 -17.89 4.12
C PHE A 37 -2.80 -19.08 3.84
N PRO A 38 -2.94 -20.20 4.56
CA PRO A 38 -1.98 -21.32 4.50
C PRO A 38 -1.93 -22.07 3.16
N SER A 39 -2.87 -21.80 2.26
CA SER A 39 -2.90 -22.40 0.92
C SER A 39 -2.00 -21.68 -0.09
N LEU A 40 -1.43 -20.53 0.28
CA LEU A 40 -0.56 -19.76 -0.63
C LEU A 40 0.79 -20.44 -0.76
N THR A 41 1.26 -20.55 -1.99
CA THR A 41 2.62 -21.03 -2.28
C THR A 41 3.64 -19.95 -1.96
N THR A 42 4.91 -20.34 -1.76
CA THR A 42 6.02 -19.39 -1.59
C THR A 42 6.07 -18.36 -2.72
N GLN A 43 5.94 -18.79 -3.97
CA GLN A 43 5.93 -17.89 -5.12
C GLN A 43 4.80 -16.84 -5.02
N THR A 44 3.58 -17.27 -4.70
CA THR A 44 2.44 -16.37 -4.55
C THR A 44 2.63 -15.40 -3.39
N LEU A 45 3.24 -15.84 -2.28
CA LEU A 45 3.56 -14.97 -1.15
C LEU A 45 4.58 -13.89 -1.54
N ASP A 46 5.58 -14.25 -2.36
CA ASP A 46 6.57 -13.31 -2.87
C ASP A 46 5.92 -12.26 -3.79
N GLU A 47 5.04 -12.67 -4.71
CA GLU A 47 4.27 -11.78 -5.58
C GLU A 47 3.46 -10.74 -4.77
N TYR A 48 2.77 -11.18 -3.71
CA TYR A 48 2.03 -10.27 -2.83
C TYR A 48 2.96 -9.32 -2.06
N ASN A 49 4.10 -9.81 -1.56
CA ASN A 49 5.07 -8.97 -0.86
C ASN A 49 5.68 -7.91 -1.78
N GLU A 50 6.05 -8.27 -3.01
CA GLU A 50 6.54 -7.33 -4.02
C GLU A 50 5.50 -6.26 -4.34
N THR A 51 4.26 -6.68 -4.59
CA THR A 51 3.14 -5.76 -4.87
C THR A 51 2.94 -4.79 -3.72
N CYS A 52 2.88 -5.26 -2.48
CA CYS A 52 2.67 -4.39 -1.32
C CYS A 52 3.84 -3.41 -1.12
N ARG A 53 5.08 -3.83 -1.37
CA ARG A 53 6.26 -2.96 -1.29
C ARG A 53 6.26 -1.87 -2.36
N ASP A 54 5.87 -2.20 -3.59
CA ASP A 54 5.73 -1.24 -4.68
C ASP A 54 4.64 -0.19 -4.36
N VAL A 55 3.49 -0.61 -3.84
CA VAL A 55 2.43 0.30 -3.39
C VAL A 55 2.92 1.23 -2.27
N MET A 56 3.62 0.69 -1.27
CA MET A 56 4.21 1.49 -0.19
C MET A 56 5.22 2.51 -0.73
N PHE A 57 6.08 2.11 -1.66
CA PHE A 57 7.04 3.00 -2.29
C PHE A 57 6.34 4.14 -3.06
N LYS A 58 5.38 3.82 -3.92
CA LYS A 58 4.61 4.80 -4.69
C LYS A 58 3.85 5.76 -3.78
N GLY A 59 3.23 5.24 -2.71
CA GLY A 59 2.55 6.07 -1.71
C GLY A 59 3.51 7.04 -1.03
N HIS A 60 4.67 6.57 -0.58
CA HIS A 60 5.69 7.44 0.01
C HIS A 60 6.22 8.48 -0.98
N GLU A 61 6.50 8.09 -2.21
CA GLU A 61 6.98 8.99 -3.26
C GLU A 61 5.96 10.11 -3.55
N PHE A 62 4.68 9.75 -3.65
CA PHE A 62 3.59 10.71 -3.83
C PHE A 62 3.52 11.72 -2.68
N ILE A 63 3.54 11.23 -1.43
CA ILE A 63 3.52 12.10 -0.24
C ILE A 63 4.73 13.02 -0.23
N TYR A 64 5.92 12.46 -0.45
CA TYR A 64 7.18 13.21 -0.44
C TYR A 64 7.19 14.33 -1.47
N LYS A 65 6.85 14.04 -2.73
CA LYS A 65 6.80 15.03 -3.81
C LYS A 65 5.84 16.18 -3.50
N GLN A 66 4.68 15.88 -2.93
CA GLN A 66 3.73 16.93 -2.57
C GLN A 66 4.25 17.80 -1.42
N LEU A 67 4.85 17.18 -0.39
CA LEU A 67 5.41 17.90 0.75
C LEU A 67 6.58 18.80 0.31
N GLU A 68 7.49 18.28 -0.51
CA GLU A 68 8.62 19.03 -1.08
C GLU A 68 8.13 20.23 -1.90
N ALA A 69 7.13 20.05 -2.76
CA ALA A 69 6.53 21.14 -3.52
C ALA A 69 5.92 22.23 -2.62
N THR A 70 5.31 21.85 -1.49
CA THR A 70 4.77 22.84 -0.53
C THR A 70 5.85 23.54 0.30
N ALA A 71 6.92 22.83 0.67
CA ALA A 71 8.03 23.37 1.45
C ALA A 71 8.82 24.44 0.67
N ASN A 72 9.03 24.21 -0.63
CA ASN A 72 9.78 25.13 -1.50
C ASN A 72 8.99 26.38 -1.90
N GLY A 73 7.69 26.47 -1.61
CA GLY A 73 6.81 27.58 -2.00
C GLY A 73 6.17 28.37 -0.86
N GLY A 74 6.43 28.04 0.41
CA GLY A 74 5.76 28.67 1.56
C GLY A 74 4.25 28.43 1.62
N HIS A 75 3.74 27.46 0.86
CA HIS A 75 2.31 27.20 0.74
C HIS A 75 1.82 26.36 1.91
N LYS A 76 0.82 26.87 2.64
CA LYS A 76 0.05 26.04 3.60
C LYS A 76 -0.65 24.92 2.86
N ILE A 77 -0.55 23.69 3.38
CA ILE A 77 -1.26 22.54 2.83
C ILE A 77 -2.77 22.84 2.82
N ASN A 78 -3.34 22.93 1.62
CA ASN A 78 -4.79 23.03 1.45
C ASN A 78 -5.38 21.63 1.62
N LEU A 79 -5.89 21.34 2.82
CA LEU A 79 -6.48 20.05 3.20
C LEU A 79 -7.52 19.51 2.19
N PRO A 80 -8.50 20.32 1.71
CA PRO A 80 -9.42 19.89 0.66
C PRO A 80 -8.75 19.46 -0.66
N HIS A 81 -7.73 20.20 -1.10
CA HIS A 81 -6.98 19.85 -2.31
C HIS A 81 -6.20 18.54 -2.11
N TRP A 82 -5.50 18.42 -0.98
CA TRP A 82 -4.75 17.23 -0.61
C TRP A 82 -5.62 15.97 -0.57
N LYS A 83 -6.80 16.06 0.06
CA LYS A 83 -7.76 14.94 0.13
C LYS A 83 -8.17 14.47 -1.26
N ARG A 84 -8.41 15.40 -2.20
CA ARG A 84 -8.76 15.08 -3.59
C ARG A 84 -7.63 14.40 -4.35
N CYS A 85 -6.38 14.86 -4.14
CA CYS A 85 -5.21 14.23 -4.74
C CYS A 85 -5.01 12.80 -4.22
N LEU A 86 -5.18 12.58 -2.91
CA LEU A 86 -5.14 11.24 -2.30
C LEU A 86 -6.24 10.33 -2.85
N GLU A 87 -7.49 10.80 -2.91
CA GLU A 87 -8.61 10.03 -3.45
C GLU A 87 -8.36 9.64 -4.92
N THR A 88 -7.80 10.55 -5.71
CA THR A 88 -7.46 10.28 -7.11
C THR A 88 -6.36 9.22 -7.23
N PHE A 89 -5.32 9.31 -6.41
CA PHE A 89 -4.23 8.32 -6.36
C PHE A 89 -4.77 6.93 -5.99
N TYR A 90 -5.60 6.83 -4.95
CA TYR A 90 -6.23 5.56 -4.56
C TYR A 90 -7.09 4.94 -5.68
N GLN A 91 -7.85 5.75 -6.43
CA GLN A 91 -8.66 5.27 -7.54
C GLN A 91 -7.83 4.76 -8.72
N GLN A 92 -6.64 5.34 -8.95
CA GLN A 92 -5.72 4.86 -9.99
C GLN A 92 -5.03 3.57 -9.58
N LEU A 93 -4.71 3.42 -8.30
CA LEU A 93 -4.01 2.26 -7.74
C LEU A 93 -4.89 1.00 -7.69
N ILE A 94 -6.21 1.15 -7.56
CA ILE A 94 -7.20 0.05 -7.56
C ILE A 94 -7.58 -0.39 -8.98
N ARG A 95 -7.33 0.44 -10.00
CA ARG A 95 -7.69 0.18 -11.41
C ARG A 95 -6.53 -0.27 -12.29
N GLY A 96 -5.31 -0.30 -11.75
CA GLY A 96 -4.08 -0.69 -12.44
C GLY A 96 -3.72 -2.14 -12.22
#